data_AF-A0A087HLT8-F1
#
_entry.id   AF-A0A087HLT8-F1
#
_cell.length_a   1.000
_cell.length_b   1.000
_cell.length_c   1.000
_cell.angle_alpha   90.00
_cell.angle_beta   90.00
_cell.angle_gamma   90.00
#
_symmetry.space_group_name_H-M   'P 1'
#
loop_
_entity.id
_entity.type
_entity.pdbx_description
1 polymer ?
#
loop_
_entity_poly.entity_id
_entity_poly.type
_entity_poly.pdbx_seq_one_letter_code
_entity_poly.pdbx_strand_id
1 'polypeptide(L)'
;MKAGPKKLVLGPKFPSPERLTRLVPLSQLLSSSLENLTIRRLARRGGVKRISGLIYEETRGVLKIFLENVIRDAVTYTEHARRKTVTAMDVVYALKRQGRTLYGFGG
;
A
#
# COMPACT_ATOMS: atom_id res chain seq x y z
N MET A 1 -1.73 -40.77 18.99
CA MET A 1 -2.33 -40.38 17.69
C MET A 1 -1.74 -39.03 17.30
N LYS A 2 -0.80 -39.00 16.35
CA LYS A 2 -0.09 -37.79 15.91
C LYS A 2 -1.02 -36.93 15.06
N ALA A 3 -1.30 -35.70 15.50
CA ALA A 3 -1.96 -34.70 14.66
C ALA A 3 -1.04 -34.36 13.48
N GLY A 4 -1.47 -34.70 12.27
CA GLY A 4 -0.74 -34.36 11.03
C GLY A 4 -0.71 -32.84 10.79
N PRO A 5 0.25 -32.36 9.99
CA PRO A 5 0.39 -30.94 9.71
C PRO A 5 -0.83 -30.44 8.93
N LYS A 6 -1.56 -29.49 9.52
CA LYS A 6 -2.67 -28.79 8.85
C LYS A 6 -2.13 -28.08 7.62
N LYS A 7 -2.59 -28.48 6.43
CA LYS A 7 -2.36 -27.74 5.18
C LYS A 7 -2.81 -26.30 5.40
N LEU A 8 -1.86 -25.36 5.41
CA LEU A 8 -2.14 -23.94 5.33
C LEU A 8 -2.76 -23.69 3.95
N VAL A 9 -4.04 -23.38 3.95
CA VAL A 9 -4.79 -22.97 2.76
C VAL A 9 -4.13 -21.69 2.25
N LEU A 10 -3.53 -21.77 1.08
CA LEU A 10 -2.99 -20.63 0.34
C LEU A 10 -4.09 -19.56 0.25
N GLY A 11 -3.88 -18.44 0.94
CA GLY A 11 -4.71 -17.25 0.80
C GLY A 11 -4.78 -16.78 -0.66
N PRO A 12 -5.72 -15.88 -1.00
CA PRO A 12 -5.95 -15.49 -2.38
C PRO A 12 -4.65 -14.97 -3.01
N LYS A 13 -4.16 -15.67 -4.05
CA LYS A 13 -3.09 -15.18 -4.92
C LYS A 13 -3.53 -13.81 -5.44
N PHE A 14 -2.81 -12.76 -5.08
CA PHE A 14 -2.99 -11.44 -5.68
C PHE A 14 -2.97 -11.59 -7.21
N PRO A 15 -3.99 -11.06 -7.92
CA PRO A 15 -4.05 -11.20 -9.37
C PRO A 15 -2.84 -10.53 -10.03
N SER A 16 -2.35 -11.13 -11.11
CA SER A 16 -1.25 -10.60 -11.91
C SER A 16 -1.51 -9.15 -12.33
N PRO A 17 -0.47 -8.28 -12.37
CA PRO A 17 -0.60 -6.84 -12.60
C PRO A 17 -1.29 -6.49 -13.93
N GLU A 18 -1.30 -7.43 -14.89
CA GLU A 18 -1.94 -7.31 -16.20
C GLU A 18 -3.47 -7.19 -16.16
N ARG A 19 -4.12 -7.52 -15.03
CA ARG A 19 -5.59 -7.39 -14.88
C ARG A 19 -6.04 -6.01 -14.38
N LEU A 20 -5.15 -5.25 -13.73
CA LEU A 20 -5.48 -3.93 -13.17
C LEU A 20 -5.36 -2.79 -14.20
N THR A 21 -4.62 -3.00 -15.28
CA THR A 21 -4.32 -1.97 -16.30
C THR A 21 -5.34 -1.90 -17.44
N ARG A 22 -6.33 -2.80 -17.50
CA ARG A 22 -7.28 -2.89 -18.63
C ARG A 22 -8.54 -2.04 -18.51
N LEU A 23 -8.81 -1.40 -17.37
CA LEU A 23 -10.05 -0.63 -17.19
C LEU A 23 -9.88 0.88 -16.98
N VAL A 24 -8.66 1.41 -16.84
CA VAL A 24 -8.45 2.87 -16.80
C VAL A 24 -7.02 3.18 -17.26
N PRO A 25 -6.80 4.14 -18.18
CA PRO A 25 -5.45 4.58 -18.52
C PRO A 25 -4.74 5.11 -17.27
N LEU A 26 -3.55 4.59 -16.97
CA LEU A 26 -2.73 4.95 -15.80
C LEU A 26 -2.42 6.46 -15.73
N SER A 27 -2.48 7.17 -16.86
CA SER A 27 -2.35 8.63 -16.96
C SER A 27 -3.54 9.41 -16.39
N GLN A 28 -4.75 8.84 -16.34
CA GLN A 28 -5.94 9.47 -15.74
C GLN A 28 -6.13 9.15 -14.25
N LEU A 29 -5.48 8.11 -13.75
CA LEU A 29 -5.61 7.66 -12.36
C LEU A 29 -4.82 8.52 -11.38
N LEU A 30 -3.70 9.13 -11.79
CA LEU A 30 -2.80 9.81 -10.86
C LEU A 30 -3.28 11.22 -10.44
N SER A 31 -4.02 11.93 -11.31
CA SER A 31 -4.58 13.25 -11.01
C SER A 31 -5.90 13.19 -10.24
N SER A 32 -6.58 12.04 -10.22
CA SER A 32 -7.91 11.85 -9.62
C SER A 32 -7.98 10.83 -8.47
N SER A 33 -6.94 10.01 -8.22
CA SER A 33 -7.00 8.83 -7.32
C SER A 33 -7.40 9.10 -5.87
N LEU A 34 -7.18 10.32 -5.36
CA LEU A 34 -7.83 10.75 -4.13
C LEU A 34 -8.84 11.83 -4.45
N GLU A 35 -10.09 11.41 -4.60
CA GLU A 35 -11.23 12.31 -4.58
C GLU A 35 -11.13 13.21 -3.34
N ASN A 36 -11.52 14.47 -3.51
CA ASN A 36 -11.58 15.44 -2.40
C ASN A 36 -12.42 14.92 -1.22
N LEU A 37 -13.38 14.02 -1.50
CA LEU A 37 -14.17 13.31 -0.51
C LEU A 37 -13.31 12.39 0.37
N THR A 38 -12.36 11.64 -0.21
CA THR A 38 -11.47 10.74 0.53
C THR A 38 -10.53 11.51 1.46
N ILE A 39 -9.95 12.61 0.97
CA ILE A 39 -9.11 13.51 1.80
C ILE A 39 -9.92 14.09 2.95
N ARG A 40 -11.17 14.50 2.68
CA ARG A 40 -12.08 15.00 3.72
C ARG A 40 -12.39 13.92 4.75
N ARG A 41 -12.65 12.66 4.34
CA ARG A 41 -12.87 11.52 5.26
C ARG A 41 -11.65 11.24 6.12
N LEU A 42 -10.45 11.28 5.55
CA LEU A 42 -9.19 11.11 6.28
C LEU A 42 -8.99 12.23 7.32
N ALA A 43 -9.15 13.48 6.92
CA ALA A 43 -9.03 14.62 7.80
C ALA A 43 -10.07 14.59 8.93
N ARG A 44 -11.32 14.19 8.64
CA ARG A 44 -12.34 13.97 9.70
C ARG A 44 -11.94 12.88 10.67
N ARG A 45 -11.43 11.75 10.20
CA ARG A 45 -10.92 10.67 11.06
C ARG A 45 -9.76 11.15 11.94
N GLY A 46 -8.93 12.08 11.43
CA GLY A 46 -7.88 12.74 12.18
C GLY A 46 -8.34 13.88 13.11
N GLY A 47 -9.65 14.12 13.27
CA GLY A 47 -10.18 15.17 14.16
C GLY A 47 -10.16 16.60 13.57
N VAL A 48 -9.85 16.77 12.28
CA VAL A 48 -9.77 18.08 11.65
C VAL A 48 -11.17 18.66 11.43
N LYS A 49 -11.46 19.85 11.99
CA LYS A 49 -12.78 20.51 11.93
C LYS A 49 -13.00 21.41 10.70
N ARG A 50 -11.97 22.07 10.17
CA ARG A 50 -12.05 22.88 8.93
C ARG A 50 -10.82 22.58 8.06
N ILE A 51 -11.02 22.54 6.75
CA ILE A 51 -9.96 22.20 5.78
C ILE A 51 -9.92 23.30 4.73
N SER A 52 -8.74 23.86 4.50
CA SER A 52 -8.48 24.85 3.44
C SER A 52 -8.37 24.18 2.06
N GLY A 53 -8.66 24.93 1.00
CA GLY A 53 -8.58 24.42 -0.38
C GLY A 53 -7.17 23.94 -0.79
N LEU A 54 -6.12 24.59 -0.29
CA LEU A 54 -4.73 24.22 -0.61
C LEU A 54 -4.30 22.86 -0.02
N ILE A 55 -5.00 22.37 1.01
CA ILE A 55 -4.67 21.09 1.66
C ILE A 55 -4.93 19.89 0.74
N TYR A 56 -5.84 20.00 -0.24
CA TYR A 56 -6.13 18.88 -1.14
C TYR A 56 -4.91 18.49 -1.98
N GLU A 57 -4.21 19.48 -2.53
CA GLU A 57 -3.02 19.24 -3.35
C GLU A 57 -1.82 18.86 -2.48
N GLU A 58 -1.62 19.55 -1.37
CA GLU A 58 -0.53 19.23 -0.42
C GLU A 58 -0.63 17.79 0.10
N THR A 59 -1.83 17.34 0.48
CA THR A 59 -2.04 15.97 0.98
C THR A 59 -1.71 14.93 -0.09
N ARG A 60 -1.99 15.21 -1.37
CA ARG A 60 -1.62 14.33 -2.48
C ARG A 60 -0.11 14.25 -2.64
N GLY A 61 0.60 15.37 -2.52
CA GLY A 61 2.06 15.44 -2.54
C GLY A 61 2.68 14.61 -1.41
N VAL A 62 2.23 14.81 -0.18
CA VAL A 62 2.70 14.06 0.99
C VAL A 62 2.45 12.55 0.84
N LEU A 63 1.26 12.15 0.36
CA LEU A 63 0.96 10.74 0.15
C LEU A 63 1.88 10.11 -0.90
N LYS A 64 2.14 10.83 -2.01
CA LYS A 64 3.03 10.35 -3.06
C LYS A 64 4.44 10.09 -2.52
N ILE A 65 5.00 11.07 -1.81
CA ILE A 65 6.34 10.94 -1.21
C ILE A 65 6.38 9.76 -0.23
N PHE A 66 5.35 9.61 0.60
CA PHE A 66 5.27 8.48 1.53
C PHE A 66 5.30 7.13 0.82
N LEU A 67 4.47 6.96 -0.22
CA LEU A 67 4.41 5.71 -0.98
C LEU A 67 5.71 5.43 -1.73
N GLU A 68 6.32 6.45 -2.33
CA GLU A 68 7.61 6.30 -3.00
C GLU A 68 8.70 5.78 -2.05
N ASN A 69 8.77 6.30 -0.83
CA ASN A 69 9.76 5.86 0.15
C ASN A 69 9.53 4.39 0.56
N VAL A 70 8.28 4.00 0.84
CA VAL A 70 7.95 2.62 1.22
C VAL A 70 8.18 1.64 0.07
N ILE A 71 7.81 2.01 -1.15
CA ILE A 71 7.96 1.16 -2.33
C ILE A 71 9.45 0.96 -2.67
N ARG A 72 10.28 2.01 -2.60
CA ARG A 72 11.73 1.87 -2.81
C ARG A 72 12.33 0.81 -1.88
N ASP A 73 12.04 0.91 -0.59
CA ASP A 73 12.51 -0.06 0.41
C ASP A 73 11.96 -1.47 0.14
N ALA A 74 10.67 -1.60 -0.19
CA ALA A 74 10.04 -2.89 -0.48
C ALA A 74 10.64 -3.55 -1.72
N VAL A 75 10.94 -2.77 -2.77
CA VAL A 75 11.59 -3.26 -3.99
C VAL A 75 12.99 -3.77 -3.69
N THR A 76 13.77 -3.06 -2.86
CA THR A 76 15.10 -3.53 -2.42
C THR A 76 15.03 -4.91 -1.75
N TYR A 77 14.03 -5.17 -0.91
CA TYR A 77 13.82 -6.49 -0.31
C TYR A 77 13.47 -7.57 -1.34
N THR A 78 12.66 -7.24 -2.35
CA THR A 78 12.29 -8.18 -3.41
C THR A 78 13.46 -8.54 -4.33
N GLU A 79 14.29 -7.54 -4.67
CA GLU A 79 15.48 -7.71 -5.49
C GLU A 79 16.53 -8.54 -4.74
N HIS A 80 16.72 -8.27 -3.44
CA HIS A 80 17.60 -9.07 -2.59
C HIS A 80 17.18 -10.55 -2.55
N ALA A 81 15.87 -10.81 -2.52
CA ALA A 81 15.30 -12.15 -2.56
C ALA A 81 15.21 -12.76 -3.97
N ARG A 82 15.70 -12.05 -5.02
CA ARG A 82 15.64 -12.45 -6.44
C ARG A 82 14.23 -12.76 -6.93
N ARG A 83 13.21 -12.09 -6.36
CA ARG A 83 11.80 -12.25 -6.73
C ARG A 83 11.36 -11.09 -7.62
N LYS A 84 10.52 -11.40 -8.62
CA LYS A 84 9.89 -10.39 -9.50
C LYS A 84 8.56 -9.85 -8.96
N THR A 85 8.09 -10.40 -7.84
CA THR A 85 6.80 -10.06 -7.25
C THR A 85 7.01 -9.57 -5.82
N VAL A 86 6.50 -8.36 -5.54
CA VAL A 86 6.46 -7.80 -4.20
C VAL A 86 5.44 -8.56 -3.37
N THR A 87 5.88 -9.09 -2.23
CA THR A 87 5.01 -9.80 -1.28
C THR A 87 4.61 -8.85 -0.15
N ALA A 88 3.53 -9.19 0.57
CA ALA A 88 3.10 -8.43 1.74
C ALA A 88 4.21 -8.31 2.79
N MET A 89 5.05 -9.33 2.94
CA MET A 89 6.17 -9.34 3.89
C MET A 89 7.24 -8.32 3.55
N ASP A 90 7.54 -8.10 2.26
CA ASP A 90 8.53 -7.10 1.84
C ASP A 90 8.08 -5.68 2.25
N VAL A 91 6.77 -5.40 2.15
CA VAL A 91 6.17 -4.14 2.59
C VAL A 91 6.18 -4.03 4.12
N VAL A 92 5.86 -5.11 4.85
CA VAL A 92 5.92 -5.12 6.32
C VAL A 92 7.35 -4.85 6.82
N TYR A 93 8.35 -5.43 6.17
CA TYR A 93 9.75 -5.19 6.52
C TYR A 93 10.20 -3.77 6.18
N ALA A 94 9.81 -3.24 5.01
CA ALA A 94 10.05 -1.85 4.65
C ALA A 94 9.43 -0.87 5.68
N LEU A 95 8.19 -1.12 6.08
CA LEU A 95 7.49 -0.32 7.09
C LEU A 95 8.14 -0.42 8.47
N LYS A 96 8.58 -1.62 8.88
CA LYS A 96 9.31 -1.83 10.14
C LYS A 96 10.63 -1.05 10.17
N ARG A 97 11.36 -1.02 9.05
CA ARG A 97 12.60 -0.24 8.90
C ARG A 97 12.35 1.26 9.09
N GLN A 98 11.22 1.77 8.62
CA GLN A 98 10.82 3.17 8.80
C GLN A 98 10.16 3.48 10.15
N GLY A 99 10.17 2.53 11.10
CA GLY A 99 9.55 2.70 12.43
C GLY A 99 8.02 2.64 12.43
N ARG A 100 7.40 2.19 11.33
CA ARG A 100 5.93 2.15 11.15
C ARG A 100 5.43 0.70 11.12
N THR A 101 5.64 -0.04 12.20
CA THR A 101 5.29 -1.46 12.28
C THR A 101 3.80 -1.70 12.03
N LEU A 102 3.50 -2.54 11.03
CA LEU A 102 2.14 -2.93 10.66
C LEU A 102 1.84 -4.36 11.16
N TYR A 103 0.77 -4.51 11.93
CA TYR A 103 0.33 -5.79 12.50
C TYR A 103 -0.72 -6.48 11.61
N GLY A 104 -0.81 -7.81 11.71
CA GLY A 104 -1.84 -8.60 11.02
C GLY A 104 -1.44 -9.19 9.65
N PHE A 105 -0.16 -9.11 9.27
CA PHE A 105 0.33 -9.50 7.94
C PHE A 105 1.39 -10.63 7.92
N GLY A 106 1.58 -11.38 9.03
CA GLY A 106 2.57 -12.47 9.13
C GLY A 106 1.96 -13.87 9.03
N GLY A 107 1.31 -14.17 7.91
CA GLY A 107 0.71 -15.49 7.63
C GLY A 107 1.71 -16.57 7.28
#